data_AF-A0A6L8BHW7-F1
#
_entry.id   AF-A0A6L8BHW7-F1
#
_cell.length_a   1.000
_cell.length_b   1.000
_cell.length_c   1.000
_cell.angle_alpha   90.00
_cell.angle_beta   90.00
_cell.angle_gamma   90.00
#
_symmetry.space_group_name_H-M   'P 1'
#
loop_
_entity.id
_entity.type
_entity.pdbx_description
1 polymer ?
#
loop_
_entity_poly.entity_id
_entity_poly.type
_entity_poly.pdbx_seq_one_letter_code
_entity_poly.pdbx_strand_id
1 'polypeptide(L)'
;MSSLSAAAAATLMLAGSVTGAETFHLPGQTMGTTYSIRVVAPADGSPVPMEPLQQRVAMRLEDLENVFSTWRPDSEVSRFNAHAGEEWFAVSPAFLEVLNEAVGVSA
;
A
#
# COMPACT_ATOMS: atom_id res chain seq x y z
N MET A 1 29.49 -47.49 46.42
CA MET A 1 30.48 -47.06 45.42
C MET A 1 29.77 -47.21 44.08
N SER A 2 29.31 -46.21 43.35
CA SER A 2 29.83 -44.86 43.13
C SER A 2 28.68 -44.00 42.58
N SER A 3 28.63 -42.75 43.02
CA SER A 3 27.76 -41.66 42.61
C SER A 3 28.09 -41.17 41.19
N LEU A 4 27.07 -40.84 40.39
CA LEU A 4 27.20 -39.92 39.25
C LEU A 4 26.04 -38.92 39.29
N SER A 5 26.35 -37.73 39.82
CA SER A 5 25.50 -36.55 39.76
C SER A 5 25.89 -35.80 38.48
N ALA A 6 24.96 -35.67 37.53
CA ALA A 6 25.17 -34.85 36.33
C ALA A 6 24.57 -33.47 36.59
N ALA A 7 25.43 -32.46 36.68
CA ALA A 7 25.04 -31.07 36.88
C ALA A 7 24.36 -30.52 35.63
N ALA A 8 23.13 -30.00 35.79
CA ALA A 8 22.43 -29.26 34.76
C ALA A 8 22.97 -27.82 34.73
N ALA A 9 23.75 -27.49 33.70
CA ALA A 9 24.12 -26.11 33.41
C ALA A 9 22.97 -25.42 32.67
N ALA A 10 22.18 -24.63 33.39
CA ALA A 10 21.18 -23.75 32.80
C ALA A 10 21.88 -22.51 32.22
N THR A 11 22.15 -22.53 30.92
CA THR A 11 22.62 -21.35 30.19
C THR A 11 21.45 -20.38 30.02
N LEU A 12 21.41 -19.34 30.85
CA LEU A 12 20.45 -18.26 30.75
C LEU A 12 20.82 -17.39 29.53
N MET A 13 20.15 -17.61 28.40
CA MET A 13 20.24 -16.75 27.21
C MET A 13 19.49 -15.45 27.48
N LEU A 14 20.22 -14.40 27.81
CA LEU A 14 19.70 -13.04 27.91
C LEU A 14 19.48 -12.49 26.49
N ALA A 15 18.32 -12.77 25.91
CA ALA A 15 17.91 -12.15 24.64
C ALA A 15 17.58 -10.68 24.90
N GLY A 16 18.48 -9.78 24.53
CA GLY A 16 18.18 -8.35 24.46
C GLY A 16 17.11 -8.10 23.40
N SER A 17 15.92 -7.69 23.81
CA SER A 17 14.89 -7.22 22.90
C SER A 17 15.33 -5.87 22.33
N VAL A 18 15.69 -5.84 21.04
CA VAL A 18 15.70 -4.60 20.28
C VAL A 18 14.24 -4.13 20.24
N THR A 19 13.92 -3.11 21.03
CA THR A 19 12.60 -2.46 21.01
C THR A 19 12.50 -1.56 19.78
N GLY A 20 12.38 -2.19 18.61
CA GLY A 20 11.88 -1.53 17.41
C GLY A 20 10.37 -1.38 17.52
N ALA A 21 9.82 -0.27 17.01
CA ALA A 21 8.37 -0.13 16.92
C ALA A 21 7.80 -1.31 16.11
N GLU A 22 6.78 -1.98 16.65
CA GLU A 22 6.10 -3.07 15.94
C GLU A 22 5.52 -2.53 14.63
N THR A 23 5.72 -3.26 13.53
CA THR A 23 5.20 -2.85 12.22
C THR A 23 4.36 -3.95 11.59
N PHE A 24 3.21 -3.56 11.05
CA PHE A 24 2.35 -4.40 10.24
C PHE A 24 2.69 -4.22 8.77
N HIS A 25 2.61 -5.30 8.00
CA HIS A 25 2.87 -5.31 6.56
C HIS A 25 1.60 -5.63 5.80
N LEU A 26 1.28 -4.79 4.81
CA LEU A 26 0.18 -4.98 3.88
C LEU A 26 0.72 -5.03 2.45
N PRO A 27 1.00 -6.23 1.92
CA PRO A 27 1.34 -6.41 0.52
C PRO A 27 0.08 -6.37 -0.35
N GLY A 28 0.26 -6.11 -1.65
CA GLY A 28 -0.77 -6.34 -2.65
C GLY A 28 -0.25 -6.20 -4.07
N GLN A 29 -1.16 -6.33 -5.02
CA GLN A 29 -0.87 -6.32 -6.44
C GLN A 29 -1.98 -5.63 -7.21
N THR A 30 -1.62 -4.83 -8.22
CA THR A 30 -2.54 -4.15 -9.14
C THR A 30 -1.77 -3.63 -10.35
N MET A 31 -2.46 -3.31 -11.45
CA MET A 31 -1.85 -2.64 -12.61
C MET A 31 -0.59 -3.34 -13.15
N GLY A 32 -0.53 -4.68 -13.06
CA GLY A 32 0.63 -5.48 -13.49
C GLY A 32 1.87 -5.38 -12.59
N THR A 33 1.76 -4.79 -11.40
CA THR A 33 2.85 -4.62 -10.44
C THR A 33 2.40 -4.97 -9.00
N THR A 34 3.32 -4.84 -8.04
CA THR A 34 3.06 -5.05 -6.61
C THR A 34 3.28 -3.77 -5.80
N TYR A 35 2.58 -3.67 -4.67
CA TYR A 35 2.78 -2.62 -3.68
C TYR A 35 3.04 -3.23 -2.30
N SER A 36 3.70 -2.46 -1.43
CA SER A 36 4.04 -2.87 -0.07
C SER A 36 3.87 -1.70 0.89
N ILE A 37 2.86 -1.77 1.76
CA ILE A 37 2.59 -0.76 2.78
C ILE A 37 3.08 -1.29 4.13
N ARG A 38 3.84 -0.47 4.87
CA ARG A 38 4.24 -0.76 6.26
C ARG A 38 3.58 0.24 7.19
N VAL A 39 2.95 -0.27 8.25
CA VAL A 39 2.22 0.54 9.23
C VAL A 39 2.87 0.35 10.58
N VAL A 40 3.25 1.45 11.23
CA VAL A 40 3.81 1.40 12.58
C VAL A 40 2.67 1.27 13.59
N ALA A 41 2.82 0.36 14.56
CA ALA A 41 1.89 0.19 15.65
C ALA A 41 1.78 1.48 16.50
N PRO A 42 0.58 1.87 16.92
CA PRO A 42 0.38 2.94 17.88
C PRO A 42 1.19 2.73 19.16
N ALA A 43 1.78 3.80 19.68
CA ALA A 43 2.58 3.75 20.89
C ALA A 43 1.76 3.41 22.15
N ASP A 44 0.44 3.62 22.10
CA ASP A 44 -0.50 3.29 23.17
C ASP A 44 -0.92 1.80 23.17
N GLY A 45 -0.38 1.00 22.24
CA GLY A 45 -0.69 -0.43 22.13
C GLY A 45 -2.07 -0.71 21.53
N SER A 46 -2.77 0.30 21.00
CA SER A 46 -4.04 0.08 20.32
C SER A 46 -3.84 -0.76 19.04
N PRO A 47 -4.79 -1.66 18.71
CA PRO A 47 -4.66 -2.52 17.54
C PRO A 47 -4.74 -1.68 16.26
N VAL A 48 -3.89 -2.01 15.28
CA VAL A 48 -3.99 -1.42 13.94
C VAL A 48 -5.16 -2.07 13.20
N PRO A 49 -6.14 -1.30 12.67
CA PRO A 49 -7.27 -1.83 11.93
C PRO A 49 -6.85 -2.24 10.51
N MET A 50 -6.07 -3.32 10.41
CA MET A 50 -5.44 -3.75 9.16
C MET A 50 -6.45 -4.13 8.07
N GLU A 51 -7.54 -4.80 8.42
CA GLU A 51 -8.58 -5.18 7.45
C GLU A 51 -9.31 -3.95 6.88
N PRO A 52 -9.84 -3.01 7.69
CA PRO A 52 -10.38 -1.75 7.17
C PRO A 52 -9.37 -0.96 6.34
N LEU A 53 -8.09 -0.95 6.73
CA LEU A 53 -7.03 -0.30 5.95
C LEU A 53 -6.85 -0.97 4.59
N GLN A 54 -6.78 -2.31 4.55
CA GLN A 54 -6.68 -3.07 3.30
C GLN A 54 -7.86 -2.78 2.37
N GLN A 55 -9.09 -2.75 2.89
CA GLN A 55 -10.27 -2.42 2.10
C GLN A 55 -10.20 -1.00 1.53
N ARG A 56 -9.77 -0.01 2.35
CA ARG A 56 -9.61 1.38 1.89
C ARG A 56 -8.54 1.53 0.82
N VAL A 57 -7.42 0.81 0.93
CA VAL A 57 -6.38 0.78 -0.09
C VAL A 57 -6.94 0.19 -1.39
N ALA A 58 -7.64 -0.94 -1.32
CA ALA A 58 -8.25 -1.57 -2.49
C ALA A 58 -9.26 -0.65 -3.19
N MET A 59 -10.16 -0.01 -2.43
CA MET A 59 -11.13 0.95 -2.97
C MET A 59 -10.42 2.13 -3.64
N ARG A 60 -9.38 2.70 -3.00
CA ARG A 60 -8.65 3.82 -3.59
C ARG A 60 -7.95 3.45 -4.89
N LEU A 61 -7.37 2.25 -4.98
CA LEU A 61 -6.75 1.75 -6.20
C LEU A 61 -7.77 1.51 -7.31
N GLU A 62 -8.96 1.01 -6.95
CA GLU A 62 -10.07 0.83 -7.90
C GLU A 62 -10.60 2.17 -8.43
N ASP A 63 -10.70 3.20 -7.58
CA ASP A 63 -11.05 4.56 -8.01
C ASP A 63 -10.03 5.11 -9.02
N LEU A 64 -8.73 4.85 -8.79
CA LEU A 64 -7.68 5.24 -9.73
C LEU A 64 -7.78 4.47 -11.05
N GLU A 65 -8.10 3.19 -11.03
CA GLU A 65 -8.34 2.41 -12.25
C GLU A 65 -9.51 2.96 -13.08
N ASN A 66 -10.59 3.39 -12.42
CA ASN A 66 -11.75 3.99 -13.08
C ASN A 66 -11.43 5.33 -13.76
N VAL A 67 -10.34 6.00 -13.36
CA VAL A 67 -9.92 7.27 -13.97
C VAL A 67 -8.78 7.07 -14.97
N PHE A 68 -7.74 6.33 -14.60
CA PHE A 68 -6.44 6.36 -15.29
C PHE A 68 -6.07 5.07 -16.03
N SER A 69 -6.89 4.02 -15.97
CA SER A 69 -6.57 2.77 -16.67
C SER A 69 -6.77 2.91 -18.17
N THR A 70 -5.70 2.90 -18.96
CA THR A 70 -5.77 2.89 -20.43
C THR A 70 -6.25 1.55 -21.01
N TRP A 71 -6.49 0.55 -20.15
CA TRP A 71 -6.93 -0.79 -20.52
C TRP A 71 -8.43 -1.01 -20.29
N ARG A 72 -9.05 -0.22 -19.38
CA ARG A 72 -10.49 -0.25 -19.15
C ARG A 72 -11.17 0.69 -20.14
N PRO A 73 -12.05 0.20 -21.05
CA PRO A 73 -12.69 1.05 -22.06
C PRO A 73 -13.56 2.16 -21.47
N ASP A 74 -14.10 1.92 -20.28
CA ASP A 74 -14.97 2.83 -19.55
C ASP A 74 -14.21 3.74 -18.57
N SER A 75 -12.89 3.66 -18.49
CA SER A 75 -12.13 4.62 -17.66
C SER A 75 -12.23 6.04 -18.23
N GLU A 76 -12.09 7.03 -17.35
CA GLU A 76 -12.12 8.43 -17.78
C GLU A 76 -11.06 8.74 -18.84
N VAL A 77 -9.82 8.26 -18.66
CA VAL A 77 -8.74 8.46 -19.62
C VAL A 77 -9.01 7.79 -20.96
N SER A 78 -9.60 6.59 -20.98
CA SER A 78 -9.94 5.91 -22.23
C SER A 78 -11.03 6.66 -22.99
N ARG A 79 -12.05 7.16 -22.29
CA ARG A 79 -13.09 7.99 -22.90
C ARG A 79 -12.55 9.32 -23.40
N PHE A 80 -11.67 9.98 -22.64
CA PHE A 80 -10.99 11.20 -23.05
C PHE A 80 -10.14 10.96 -24.31
N ASN A 81 -9.35 9.89 -24.34
CA ASN A 81 -8.53 9.53 -25.50
C ASN A 81 -9.35 9.18 -26.75
N ALA A 82 -10.56 8.64 -26.57
CA ALA A 82 -11.47 8.30 -27.67
C ALA A 82 -12.32 9.49 -28.15
N HIS A 83 -12.34 10.61 -27.40
CA HIS A 83 -13.10 11.80 -27.75
C HIS A 83 -12.51 12.48 -28.99
N ALA A 84 -13.30 12.61 -30.04
CA ALA A 84 -12.90 13.21 -31.32
C ALA A 84 -13.71 14.48 -31.67
N GLY A 85 -14.58 14.92 -30.77
CA GLY A 85 -15.37 16.14 -30.94
C GLY A 85 -14.55 17.40 -30.71
N GLU A 86 -15.04 18.53 -31.22
CA GLU A 86 -14.45 19.86 -30.97
C GLU A 86 -14.96 20.47 -29.65
N GLU A 87 -15.98 19.87 -29.04
CA GLU A 87 -16.53 20.28 -27.76
C GLU A 87 -15.62 19.94 -26.58
N TRP A 88 -15.72 20.77 -25.54
CA TRP A 88 -15.04 20.54 -24.26
C TRP A 88 -15.45 19.20 -23.65
N PHE A 89 -14.44 18.40 -23.29
CA PHE A 89 -14.64 17.18 -22.51
C PHE A 89 -14.50 17.50 -21.02
N ALA A 90 -15.56 17.28 -20.24
CA ALA A 90 -15.52 17.47 -18.79
C ALA A 90 -14.68 16.37 -18.14
N VAL A 91 -13.72 16.79 -17.30
CA VAL A 91 -12.83 15.87 -16.56
C VAL A 91 -12.98 16.05 -15.05
N SER A 92 -12.66 15.01 -14.29
CA SER A 92 -12.61 15.03 -12.85
C SER A 92 -11.45 15.88 -12.33
N PRO A 93 -11.53 16.43 -11.09
CA PRO A 93 -10.43 17.18 -10.51
C PRO A 93 -9.12 16.39 -10.44
N ALA A 94 -9.19 15.09 -10.11
CA ALA A 94 -8.02 14.22 -10.04
C ALA A 94 -7.35 14.03 -11.41
N PHE A 95 -8.13 13.89 -12.47
CA PHE A 95 -7.61 13.82 -13.84
C PHE A 95 -6.89 15.11 -14.22
N LEU A 96 -7.53 16.26 -13.94
CA LEU A 96 -6.97 17.57 -14.25
C LEU A 96 -5.65 17.84 -13.49
N GLU A 97 -5.56 17.43 -12.24
CA GLU A 97 -4.34 17.53 -11.43
C GLU A 97 -3.18 16.78 -12.11
N VAL A 98 -3.37 15.51 -12.47
CA VAL A 98 -2.34 14.71 -13.14
C VAL A 98 -2.00 15.26 -14.52
N LEU A 99 -2.98 15.75 -15.28
CA LEU A 99 -2.75 16.35 -16.58
C LEU A 99 -1.88 17.61 -16.49
N ASN A 100 -2.16 18.49 -15.52
CA ASN A 100 -1.36 19.69 -15.30
C ASN A 100 0.09 19.35 -14.93
N GLU A 101 0.30 18.35 -14.07
CA GLU A 101 1.64 17.87 -13.74
C GLU A 101 2.36 17.26 -14.97
N ALA A 102 1.65 16.46 -15.77
CA ALA A 102 2.22 15.86 -16.98
C ALA A 102 2.66 16.91 -18.02
N VAL A 103 1.85 17.97 -18.19
CA VAL A 103 2.21 19.14 -19.02
C VAL A 103 3.44 19.85 -18.44
N GLY A 104 3.49 20.05 -17.12
CA GLY A 104 4.62 20.68 -16.45
C GLY A 104 5.94 19.93 -16.60
N VAL A 105 5.91 18.59 -16.57
CA VAL A 105 7.10 17.74 -16.78
C VAL A 105 7.59 17.75 -18.23
N SER A 106 6.68 17.95 -19.18
CA SER A 106 6.97 17.90 -20.63
C SER A 106 7.44 19.24 -21.20
N ALA A 107 7.35 20.32 -20.42
CA ALA A 107 7.68 21.68 -20.83
C ALA A 107 9.18 22.00 -20.83
#